data_AF-A0A6C2YKJ2-F1
#
_entry.id   AF-A0A6C2YKJ2-F1
#
_cell.length_a   1.000
_cell.length_b   1.000
_cell.length_c   1.000
_cell.angle_alpha   90.00
_cell.angle_beta   90.00
_cell.angle_gamma   90.00
#
_symmetry.space_group_name_H-M   'P 1'
#
loop_
_entity.id
_entity.type
_entity.pdbx_description
1 polymer ?
#
loop_
_entity_poly.entity_id
_entity_poly.type
_entity_poly.pdbx_seq_one_letter_code
_entity_poly.pdbx_strand_id
1 'polypeptide(L)'
;MAGVVPSRLHHDDDDEVLVAFRAYLRREVGGDAVRLLDRRLDGVSLRQLAGDQGVGVNAWAVRRLVRRVREAAMEFARQQHDDEFVRAMERLLSPARRVEEWSG
;
A
#
# COMPACT_ATOMS: atom_id res chain seq x y z
N MET A 1 -39.68 12.44 -5.08
CA MET A 1 -38.60 12.13 -4.13
C MET A 1 -38.39 10.63 -4.15
N ALA A 2 -37.30 10.14 -4.73
CA ALA A 2 -36.91 8.73 -4.68
C ALA A 2 -35.51 8.68 -4.06
N GLY A 3 -35.37 7.86 -3.02
CA GLY A 3 -34.25 7.89 -2.09
C GLY A 3 -32.91 7.52 -2.72
N VAL A 4 -31.92 8.34 -2.43
CA VAL A 4 -30.50 7.97 -2.55
C VAL A 4 -30.26 6.89 -1.49
N VAL A 5 -30.07 5.65 -1.91
CA VAL A 5 -29.52 4.59 -1.04
C VAL A 5 -28.04 4.91 -0.86
N PRO A 6 -27.57 5.25 0.35
CA PRO A 6 -26.14 5.38 0.59
C PRO A 6 -25.56 3.95 0.67
N SER A 7 -24.90 3.50 -0.39
CA SER A 7 -24.08 2.29 -0.35
C SER A 7 -22.93 2.49 0.64
N ARG A 8 -23.17 2.15 1.91
CA ARG A 8 -22.20 2.18 3.03
C ARG A 8 -21.84 0.78 3.51
N LEU A 9 -21.80 -0.21 2.60
CA LEU A 9 -21.57 -1.62 2.98
C LEU A 9 -20.17 -2.14 2.65
N HIS A 10 -19.21 -1.30 2.24
CA HIS A 10 -17.86 -1.76 1.88
C HIS A 10 -16.73 -1.28 2.81
N HIS A 11 -16.99 -0.39 3.78
CA HIS A 11 -15.90 0.11 4.65
C HIS A 11 -15.38 -0.93 5.65
N ASP A 12 -16.27 -1.73 6.25
CA ASP A 12 -15.86 -2.72 7.25
C ASP A 12 -15.04 -3.87 6.61
N ASP A 13 -15.45 -4.33 5.42
CA ASP A 13 -14.73 -5.36 4.66
C ASP A 13 -13.35 -4.89 4.19
N ASP A 14 -13.25 -3.63 3.74
CA ASP A 14 -11.97 -3.02 3.30
C ASP A 14 -10.96 -2.96 4.47
N ASP A 15 -11.44 -2.65 5.68
CA ASP A 15 -10.62 -2.60 6.89
C ASP A 15 -10.16 -4.01 7.33
N GLU A 16 -11.01 -5.02 7.23
CA GLU A 16 -10.65 -6.41 7.54
C GLU A 16 -9.59 -6.97 6.56
N VAL A 17 -9.76 -6.73 5.26
CA VAL A 17 -8.79 -7.14 4.22
C VAL A 17 -7.45 -6.45 4.46
N LEU A 18 -7.47 -5.16 4.82
CA LEU A 18 -6.25 -4.41 5.11
C LEU A 18 -5.56 -4.91 6.38
N VAL A 19 -6.30 -5.24 7.44
CA VAL A 19 -5.75 -5.83 8.67
C VAL A 19 -5.12 -7.20 8.37
N ALA A 20 -5.80 -8.05 7.60
CA ALA A 20 -5.27 -9.34 7.18
C ALA A 20 -3.99 -9.18 6.33
N PHE A 21 -3.99 -8.22 5.39
CA PHE A 21 -2.82 -7.94 4.58
C PHE A 21 -1.66 -7.39 5.40
N ARG A 22 -1.90 -6.51 6.39
CA ARG A 22 -0.86 -6.03 7.33
C ARG A 22 -0.23 -7.19 8.10
N ALA A 23 -1.04 -8.14 8.56
CA ALA A 23 -0.55 -9.33 9.26
C ALA A 23 0.29 -10.22 8.33
N TYR A 24 -0.20 -10.46 7.10
CA TYR A 24 0.54 -11.19 6.07
C TYR A 24 1.88 -10.52 5.76
N LEU A 25 1.86 -9.22 5.49
CA LEU A 25 3.04 -8.44 5.12
C LEU A 25 4.08 -8.41 6.25
N ARG A 26 3.63 -8.34 7.50
CA ARG A 26 4.51 -8.44 8.68
C ARG A 26 5.24 -9.77 8.74
N ARG A 27 4.55 -10.87 8.43
CA ARG A 27 5.09 -12.22 8.48
C ARG A 27 6.05 -12.51 7.32
N GLU A 28 5.65 -12.15 6.09
CA GLU A 28 6.41 -12.50 4.89
C GLU A 28 7.56 -11.51 4.56
N VAL A 29 7.36 -10.22 4.84
CA VAL A 29 8.31 -9.17 4.43
C VAL A 29 8.96 -8.47 5.63
N GLY A 30 8.22 -8.30 6.73
CA GLY A 30 8.71 -7.73 7.98
C GLY A 30 8.06 -6.39 8.37
N GLY A 31 8.40 -5.91 9.57
CA GLY A 31 7.78 -4.71 10.15
C GLY A 31 8.01 -3.41 9.38
N ASP A 32 9.13 -3.29 8.64
CA ASP A 32 9.40 -2.13 7.80
C ASP A 32 8.42 -2.01 6.64
N ALA A 33 8.01 -3.13 6.06
CA ALA A 33 7.05 -3.15 4.97
C ALA A 33 5.66 -2.69 5.43
N VAL A 34 5.25 -3.09 6.64
CA VAL A 34 4.03 -2.61 7.29
C VAL A 34 4.10 -1.10 7.53
N ARG A 35 5.21 -0.61 8.10
CA ARG A 35 5.41 0.83 8.31
C ARG A 35 5.35 1.62 7.00
N LEU A 36 5.94 1.09 5.93
CA LEU A 36 5.86 1.71 4.61
C LEU A 36 4.41 1.78 4.11
N LEU A 37 3.67 0.68 4.24
CA LEU A 37 2.26 0.63 3.85
C LEU A 37 1.41 1.63 4.63
N ASP A 38 1.54 1.67 5.96
CA ASP A 38 0.80 2.59 6.81
C ASP A 38 1.07 4.05 6.43
N ARG A 39 2.35 4.41 6.24
CA ARG A 39 2.71 5.75 5.77
C ARG A 39 2.12 6.09 4.40
N ARG A 40 2.01 5.11 3.50
CA ARG A 40 1.36 5.31 2.19
C ARG A 40 -0.14 5.55 2.31
N LEU A 41 -0.80 4.84 3.21
CA LEU A 41 -2.21 5.02 3.51
C LEU A 41 -2.48 6.38 4.17
N ASP A 42 -1.56 6.85 5.00
CA ASP A 42 -1.56 8.20 5.59
C ASP A 42 -1.26 9.33 4.56
N GLY A 43 -1.07 8.97 3.28
CA GLY A 43 -0.83 9.93 2.20
C GLY A 43 0.62 10.41 2.06
N VAL A 44 1.58 9.83 2.81
CA VAL A 44 2.99 10.19 2.70
C VAL A 44 3.55 9.73 1.34
N SER A 45 4.21 10.64 0.61
CA SER A 45 4.82 10.31 -0.68
C SER A 45 6.04 9.41 -0.54
N LEU A 46 6.36 8.64 -1.59
CA LEU A 46 7.57 7.82 -1.61
C LEU A 46 8.85 8.66 -1.58
N ARG A 47 8.81 9.89 -2.14
CA ARG A 47 9.91 10.87 -2.04
C ARG A 47 10.15 11.27 -0.59
N GLN A 48 9.10 11.60 0.16
CA GLN A 48 9.23 11.93 1.57
C GLN A 48 9.79 10.75 2.36
N LEU A 49 9.33 9.53 2.09
CA LEU A 49 9.86 8.32 2.73
C LEU A 49 11.33 8.06 2.42
N ALA A 50 11.79 8.42 1.22
CA ALA A 50 13.18 8.29 0.79
C ALA A 50 14.09 9.44 1.27
N GLY A 51 13.50 10.62 1.50
CA GLY A 51 14.21 11.83 1.95
C GLY A 51 14.21 12.03 3.47
N ASP A 52 13.35 11.30 4.20
CA ASP A 52 13.29 11.34 5.66
C ASP A 52 14.51 10.60 6.23
N GLN A 53 15.59 11.37 6.44
CA GLN A 53 16.84 10.88 7.03
C GLN A 53 16.67 10.31 8.45
N GLY A 54 15.51 10.51 9.08
CA GLY A 54 15.16 9.93 10.38
C GLY A 54 14.96 8.42 10.39
N VAL A 55 14.79 7.78 9.22
CA VAL A 55 14.55 6.32 9.12
C VAL A 55 15.79 5.57 8.59
N GLY A 56 16.83 6.27 8.13
CA GLY A 56 18.06 5.64 7.61
C GLY A 56 17.87 4.80 6.34
N VAL A 57 16.71 4.88 5.69
CA VAL A 57 16.37 4.07 4.52
C VAL A 57 16.68 4.87 3.26
N ASN A 58 17.86 4.61 2.66
CA ASN A 58 18.23 5.15 1.36
C ASN A 58 17.10 4.89 0.33
N ALA A 59 16.87 5.82 -0.60
CA ALA A 59 15.89 5.70 -1.69
C ALA A 59 15.89 4.32 -2.39
N TRP A 60 17.06 3.69 -2.51
CA TRP A 60 17.18 2.32 -3.03
C TRP A 60 16.46 1.28 -2.15
N ALA A 61 16.61 1.37 -0.84
CA ALA A 61 15.97 0.48 0.11
C ALA A 61 14.45 0.69 0.14
N VAL A 62 13.95 1.94 0.02
CA VAL A 62 12.51 2.20 -0.16
C VAL A 62 11.98 1.56 -1.43
N ARG A 63 12.68 1.70 -2.57
CA ARG A 63 12.28 1.06 -3.83
C ARG A 63 12.25 -0.47 -3.73
N ARG A 64 13.25 -1.07 -3.09
CA ARG A 64 13.30 -2.51 -2.84
C ARG A 64 12.13 -2.96 -1.96
N LEU A 65 11.80 -2.19 -0.93
CA LEU A 65 10.70 -2.47 -0.02
C LEU A 65 9.35 -2.36 -0.72
N VAL A 66 9.12 -1.30 -1.52
CA VAL A 66 7.93 -1.14 -2.37
C VAL A 66 7.73 -2.36 -3.28
N ARG A 67 8.81 -2.81 -3.94
CA ARG A 67 8.74 -3.99 -4.82
C ARG A 67 8.31 -5.24 -4.04
N ARG A 68 8.87 -5.47 -2.85
CA ARG A 68 8.48 -6.61 -1.99
C ARG A 68 7.03 -6.52 -1.52
N VAL A 69 6.53 -5.33 -1.18
CA VAL A 69 5.11 -5.14 -0.81
C VAL A 69 4.20 -5.47 -1.99
N ARG A 70 4.57 -5.09 -3.23
CA ARG A 70 3.81 -5.47 -4.43
C ARG A 70 3.81 -6.97 -4.68
N GLU A 71 4.98 -7.61 -4.55
CA GLU A 71 5.10 -9.07 -4.66
C GLU A 71 4.19 -9.76 -3.64
N ALA A 72 4.23 -9.33 -2.37
CA ALA A 72 3.36 -9.83 -1.32
C ALA A 72 1.87 -9.56 -1.58
N ALA A 73 1.51 -8.39 -2.13
CA ALA A 73 0.13 -8.07 -2.48
C ALA A 73 -0.42 -8.99 -3.58
N MET A 74 0.38 -9.30 -4.60
CA MET A 74 -0.01 -10.25 -5.65
C MET A 74 -0.20 -11.67 -5.11
N GLU A 75 0.67 -12.11 -4.20
CA GLU A 75 0.55 -13.44 -3.57
C GLU A 75 -0.66 -13.53 -2.64
N PHE A 76 -0.91 -12.47 -1.86
CA PHE A 76 -2.07 -12.39 -0.98
C PHE A 76 -3.38 -12.38 -1.79
N ALA A 77 -3.45 -11.56 -2.83
CA ALA A 77 -4.60 -11.53 -3.74
C ALA A 77 -4.88 -12.88 -4.40
N ARG A 78 -3.84 -13.60 -4.83
CA ARG A 78 -4.01 -14.95 -5.38
C ARG A 78 -4.60 -15.93 -4.37
N GLN A 79 -4.26 -15.81 -3.09
CA GLN A 79 -4.82 -16.64 -2.02
C GLN A 79 -6.29 -16.28 -1.74
N GLN A 80 -6.64 -14.99 -1.87
CA GLN A 80 -7.99 -14.47 -1.61
C GLN A 80 -8.90 -14.45 -2.84
N HIS A 81 -8.38 -14.77 -4.03
CA HIS A 81 -9.06 -14.61 -5.32
C HIS A 81 -9.56 -13.18 -5.59
N ASP A 82 -8.81 -12.17 -5.14
CA ASP A 82 -9.20 -10.76 -5.22
C ASP A 82 -8.27 -9.94 -6.13
N ASP A 83 -8.64 -9.85 -7.41
CA ASP A 83 -7.90 -9.07 -8.41
C ASP A 83 -8.08 -7.55 -8.23
N GLU A 84 -9.14 -7.10 -7.54
CA GLU A 84 -9.37 -5.67 -7.28
C GLU A 84 -8.40 -5.14 -6.23
N PHE A 85 -8.10 -5.95 -5.22
CA PHE A 85 -7.08 -5.67 -4.23
C PHE A 85 -5.71 -5.42 -4.86
N VAL A 86 -5.30 -6.23 -5.84
CA VAL A 86 -4.04 -5.99 -6.58
C VAL A 86 -4.05 -4.62 -7.24
N ARG A 87 -5.14 -4.25 -7.92
CA ARG A 87 -5.27 -2.94 -8.58
C ARG A 87 -5.28 -1.79 -7.58
N ALA A 88 -5.88 -1.96 -6.41
CA ALA A 88 -5.84 -0.98 -5.34
C ALA A 88 -4.39 -0.78 -4.83
N MET A 89 -3.67 -1.88 -4.58
CA MET A 89 -2.28 -1.86 -4.13
C MET A 89 -1.33 -1.30 -5.18
N GLU A 90 -1.52 -1.61 -6.46
CA GLU A 90 -0.76 -1.02 -7.55
C GLU A 90 -0.97 0.49 -7.61
N ARG A 91 -2.22 0.98 -7.49
CA ARG A 91 -2.52 2.42 -7.44
C ARG A 91 -1.88 3.10 -6.22
N LEU A 92 -1.95 2.47 -5.05
CA LEU A 92 -1.38 2.97 -3.80
C LEU A 92 0.16 3.04 -3.85
N LEU A 93 0.81 2.07 -4.48
CA LEU A 93 2.26 1.96 -4.54
C LEU A 93 2.87 2.47 -5.85
N SER A 94 2.05 2.96 -6.79
CA SER A 94 2.54 3.46 -8.08
C SER A 94 3.23 4.80 -7.93
N PRO A 95 4.45 4.96 -8.48
CA PRO A 95 5.04 6.29 -8.68
C PRO A 95 4.28 7.09 -9.75
N ALA A 96 3.43 6.45 -10.57
CA ALA A 96 2.75 7.09 -11.70
C ALA A 96 1.68 8.12 -11.31
N ARG A 97 1.29 8.23 -10.03
CA ARG A 97 0.47 9.36 -9.58
C ARG A 97 1.23 10.68 -9.48
N ARG A 98 2.55 10.70 -9.72
CA ARG A 98 3.34 11.85 -10.22
C ARG A 98 4.72 11.37 -10.66
N VAL A 99 4.95 11.31 -11.97
CA VAL A 99 6.29 11.26 -12.59
C VAL A 99 7.19 12.45 -12.13
N GLU A 100 6.59 13.45 -11.48
CA GLU A 100 7.28 14.55 -10.79
C GLU A 100 7.96 14.16 -9.47
N GLU A 101 7.63 13.02 -8.83
CA GLU A 101 8.15 12.65 -7.50
C GLU A 101 9.62 12.19 -7.50
N TRP A 102 10.23 11.95 -8.66
CA TRP A 102 11.62 11.47 -8.74
C TRP A 102 12.51 12.30 -9.67
N SER A 103 11.94 13.29 -10.35
CA SER A 103 12.60 14.11 -11.38
C SER A 103 12.90 15.54 -10.92
N GLY A 104 13.07 15.76 -9.62
CA GLY A 104 13.50 17.03 -9.04
C GLY A 104 14.89 16.89 -8.47
#